data_AF-A0A7C2A0L3-F1
#
_entry.id   AF-A0A7C2A0L3-F1
#
_cell.length_a   1.000
_cell.length_b   1.000
_cell.length_c   1.000
_cell.angle_alpha   90.00
_cell.angle_beta   90.00
_cell.angle_gamma   90.00
#
_symmetry.space_group_name_H-M   'P 1'
#
loop_
_entity.id
_entity.type
_entity.pdbx_description
1 polymer ?
#
loop_
_entity_poly.entity_id
_entity_poly.type
_entity_poly.pdbx_seq_one_letter_code
_entity_poly.pdbx_strand_id
1 'polypeptide(L)'
;MSDPVNMGQLVRDLPSRPRGRACIVLTHEYGGQKEWAAELARQTDSEHLDLLELFAQDTKLSSKIGQFLIPSLFEFLKNHGQASVLLISGMEFLKATWVGQSNVVEQFASHVETWNQEPCLLFVLQYDKIISTHEYRRYRQYTFVVDQKETLAL
;
A
#
# COMPACT_ATOMS: atom_id res chain seq x y z
N MET A 1 25.43 -2.77 -6.23
CA MET A 1 24.12 -3.28 -6.66
C MET A 1 23.55 -3.98 -5.44
N SER A 2 22.43 -3.49 -4.91
CA SER A 2 21.73 -4.15 -3.81
C SER A 2 21.09 -5.43 -4.32
N ASP A 3 21.00 -6.46 -3.48
CA ASP A 3 20.32 -7.70 -3.86
C ASP A 3 18.83 -7.42 -4.13
N PRO A 4 18.25 -8.04 -5.17
CA PRO A 4 16.85 -7.82 -5.51
C PRO A 4 15.93 -8.29 -4.38
N VAL A 5 14.87 -7.53 -4.12
CA VAL A 5 13.90 -7.81 -3.05
C VAL A 5 12.98 -8.95 -3.47
N ASN A 6 12.90 -9.99 -2.64
CA ASN A 6 11.89 -11.04 -2.79
C ASN A 6 10.56 -10.57 -2.18
N MET A 7 9.63 -10.15 -3.03
CA MET A 7 8.32 -9.64 -2.58
C MET A 7 7.47 -10.70 -1.87
N GLY A 8 7.53 -11.96 -2.32
CA GLY A 8 6.81 -13.05 -1.67
C GLY A 8 7.27 -13.27 -0.23
N GLN A 9 8.59 -13.23 0.00
CA GLN A 9 9.16 -13.31 1.34
C GLN A 9 8.80 -12.09 2.19
N LEU A 10 8.91 -10.88 1.63
CA LEU A 10 8.57 -9.64 2.33
C LEU A 10 7.11 -9.65 2.82
N VAL A 11 6.17 -10.08 1.98
CA VAL A 11 4.75 -10.20 2.34
C VAL A 11 4.55 -11.23 3.46
N ARG A 12 5.17 -12.40 3.35
CA ARG A 12 5.07 -13.46 4.36
C ARG A 12 5.68 -13.06 5.71
N ASP A 13 6.70 -12.22 5.70
CA ASP A 13 7.35 -11.72 6.92
C ASP A 13 6.62 -10.53 7.55
N LEU A 14 5.77 -9.82 6.80
CA LEU A 14 5.10 -8.61 7.27
C LEU A 14 4.27 -8.83 8.55
N PRO A 15 3.49 -9.92 8.71
CA PRO A 15 2.78 -10.24 9.95
C PRO A 15 3.68 -10.48 11.17
N SER A 16 4.95 -10.88 10.97
CA SER A 16 5.89 -11.11 12.08
C SER A 16 6.36 -9.81 12.74
N ARG A 17 6.14 -8.65 12.09
CA ARG A 17 6.57 -7.37 12.62
C ARG A 17 5.69 -6.96 13.81
N PRO A 18 6.25 -6.67 15.00
CA PRO A 18 5.45 -6.17 16.13
C PRO A 18 4.91 -4.74 15.92
N ARG A 19 5.49 -3.97 14.99
CA ARG A 19 5.12 -2.57 14.61
C ARG A 19 5.56 -2.32 13.17
N GLY A 20 5.05 -1.28 12.52
CA GLY A 20 5.42 -0.98 11.12
C GLY A 20 4.91 -2.07 10.18
N ARG A 21 3.64 -2.45 10.37
CA ARG A 21 2.94 -3.54 9.68
C ARG A 21 2.38 -3.14 8.32
N ALA A 22 2.82 -1.99 7.78
CA ALA A 22 2.46 -1.55 6.45
C ALA A 22 3.70 -1.31 5.58
N CYS A 23 3.57 -1.48 4.27
CA CYS A 23 4.61 -1.29 3.26
C CYS A 23 4.02 -0.72 1.97
N ILE A 24 4.87 -0.18 1.13
CA ILE A 24 4.54 0.38 -0.18
C ILE A 24 5.44 -0.29 -1.24
N VAL A 25 4.85 -0.70 -2.35
CA VAL A 25 5.55 -1.05 -3.60
C VAL A 25 5.25 0.02 -4.62
N LEU A 26 6.30 0.59 -5.22
CA LEU A 26 6.20 1.58 -6.27
C LEU A 26 6.40 0.93 -7.64
N THR A 27 5.35 0.96 -8.45
CA THR A 27 5.28 0.40 -9.80
C THR A 27 5.52 1.50 -10.83
N HIS A 28 6.22 1.21 -11.92
CA HIS A 28 6.49 2.20 -12.97
C HIS A 28 5.47 2.16 -14.11
N GLU A 29 4.72 1.07 -14.23
CA GLU A 29 3.69 0.87 -15.23
C GLU A 29 2.33 0.74 -14.55
N TYR A 30 1.40 1.64 -14.87
CA TYR A 30 0.06 1.65 -14.28
C TYR A 30 -0.79 0.46 -14.75
N GLY A 31 -0.72 0.13 -16.05
CA GLY A 31 -1.64 -0.82 -16.70
C GLY A 31 -1.53 -2.28 -16.25
N GLY A 32 -0.52 -2.66 -15.46
CA GLY A 32 -0.36 -4.01 -14.90
C GLY A 32 -0.30 -4.04 -13.38
N GLN A 33 -0.55 -2.91 -12.71
CA GLN A 33 -0.40 -2.79 -11.26
C GLN A 33 -1.38 -3.71 -10.52
N LYS A 34 -2.64 -3.73 -10.97
CA LYS A 34 -3.71 -4.53 -10.37
C LYS A 34 -3.41 -6.02 -10.51
N GLU A 35 -3.07 -6.47 -11.71
CA GLU A 35 -2.76 -7.86 -12.02
C GLU A 35 -1.52 -8.34 -11.25
N TRP A 36 -0.50 -7.48 -11.16
CA TRP A 36 0.70 -7.76 -10.37
C TRP A 36 0.39 -7.90 -8.88
N ALA A 37 -0.45 -7.01 -8.32
CA ALA A 37 -0.89 -7.08 -6.93
C ALA A 37 -1.72 -8.35 -6.66
N ALA A 38 -2.63 -8.69 -7.57
CA ALA A 38 -3.45 -9.90 -7.49
C ALA A 38 -2.59 -11.17 -7.54
N GLU A 39 -1.58 -11.21 -8.41
CA GLU A 39 -0.67 -12.35 -8.53
C GLU A 39 0.18 -12.51 -7.27
N LEU A 40 0.74 -11.42 -6.74
CA LEU A 40 1.48 -11.47 -5.47
C LEU A 40 0.60 -11.95 -4.32
N ALA A 41 -0.64 -11.47 -4.22
CA ALA A 41 -1.60 -11.91 -3.22
C ALA A 41 -1.87 -13.42 -3.32
N ARG A 42 -2.10 -13.92 -4.54
CA ARG A 42 -2.29 -15.36 -4.83
C ARG A 42 -1.10 -16.20 -4.42
N GLN A 43 0.12 -15.77 -4.71
CA GLN A 43 1.35 -16.50 -4.35
C GLN A 43 1.64 -16.52 -2.84
N THR A 44 1.06 -15.60 -2.09
CA THR A 44 1.33 -15.40 -0.67
C THR A 44 0.16 -15.76 0.24
N ASP A 45 -0.92 -16.31 -0.32
CA ASP A 45 -2.17 -16.62 0.40
C ASP A 45 -2.71 -15.40 1.15
N SER A 46 -2.64 -14.25 0.50
CA SER A 46 -3.08 -12.95 1.01
C SER A 46 -4.28 -12.45 0.23
N GLU A 47 -4.99 -11.46 0.79
CA GLU A 47 -6.12 -10.84 0.10
C GLU A 47 -5.65 -9.66 -0.76
N HIS A 48 -6.35 -9.45 -1.88
CA HIS A 48 -6.14 -8.30 -2.75
C HIS A 48 -7.42 -7.47 -2.84
N LEU A 49 -7.28 -6.17 -2.62
CA LEU A 49 -8.32 -5.17 -2.77
C LEU A 49 -7.89 -4.14 -3.80
N ASP A 50 -8.63 -4.05 -4.90
CA ASP A 50 -8.52 -2.91 -5.81
C ASP A 50 -9.51 -1.82 -5.40
N LEU A 51 -9.00 -0.69 -4.91
CA LEU A 51 -9.84 0.39 -4.41
C LEU A 51 -10.63 1.07 -5.51
N LEU A 52 -10.09 1.16 -6.73
CA LEU A 52 -10.79 1.79 -7.84
C LEU A 52 -12.03 0.98 -8.22
N GLU A 53 -11.90 -0.35 -8.32
CA GLU A 53 -13.03 -1.23 -8.60
C GLU A 53 -14.05 -1.23 -7.46
N LEU A 54 -13.60 -1.29 -6.21
CA LEU A 54 -14.49 -1.23 -5.05
C LEU A 54 -15.32 0.06 -5.04
N PHE A 55 -14.69 1.21 -5.25
CA PHE A 55 -15.38 2.51 -5.27
C PHE A 55 -16.25 2.68 -6.52
N ALA A 56 -15.90 2.06 -7.64
CA ALA A 56 -16.74 2.07 -8.84
C ALA A 56 -18.02 1.24 -8.66
N GLN A 57 -17.97 0.16 -7.86
CA GLN A 57 -19.09 -0.75 -7.64
C GLN A 57 -20.02 -0.29 -6.49
N ASP A 58 -19.49 0.38 -5.47
CA ASP A 58 -20.27 0.86 -4.32
C ASP A 58 -20.62 2.35 -4.46
N THR A 59 -21.88 2.64 -4.77
CA THR A 59 -22.40 4.00 -4.92
C THR A 59 -22.27 4.86 -3.65
N LYS A 60 -22.31 4.26 -2.46
CA LYS A 60 -22.11 4.98 -1.20
C LYS A 60 -20.66 5.39 -1.04
N LEU A 61 -19.70 4.50 -1.35
CA LEU A 61 -18.28 4.83 -1.32
C LEU A 61 -17.94 5.88 -2.38
N SER A 62 -18.45 5.71 -3.60
CA SER A 62 -18.30 6.66 -4.71
C SER A 62 -18.73 8.09 -4.31
N SER A 63 -19.88 8.22 -3.64
CA SER A 63 -20.40 9.52 -3.18
C SER A 63 -19.52 10.22 -2.12
N LYS A 64 -18.58 9.50 -1.50
CA LYS A 64 -17.73 9.96 -0.39
C LYS A 64 -16.27 10.13 -0.77
N ILE A 65 -15.91 9.99 -2.05
CA ILE A 65 -14.52 10.08 -2.54
C ILE A 65 -13.77 11.31 -2.00
N GLY A 66 -14.40 12.49 -2.02
CA GLY A 66 -13.78 13.74 -1.51
C GLY A 66 -13.66 13.83 0.01
N GLN A 67 -14.35 12.96 0.76
CA GLN A 67 -14.30 12.91 2.24
C GLN A 67 -13.27 11.90 2.74
N PHE A 68 -12.68 11.11 1.84
CA PHE A 68 -11.82 9.99 2.18
C PHE A 68 -10.38 10.47 2.35
N LEU A 69 -10.11 11.10 3.49
CA LEU A 69 -8.75 11.53 3.87
C LEU A 69 -7.90 10.34 4.33
N ILE A 70 -6.58 10.53 4.43
CA ILE A 70 -5.63 9.49 4.80
C ILE A 70 -6.04 8.71 6.07
N PRO A 71 -6.37 9.34 7.21
CA PRO A 71 -6.78 8.57 8.40
C PRO A 71 -8.02 7.71 8.16
N SER A 72 -8.99 8.22 7.40
CA SER A 72 -10.21 7.51 7.05
C SER A 72 -9.95 6.32 6.14
N LEU A 73 -8.95 6.41 5.24
CA LEU A 73 -8.50 5.28 4.44
C LEU A 73 -7.94 4.15 5.31
N PHE A 74 -7.06 4.46 6.26
CA PHE A 74 -6.48 3.42 7.13
C PHE A 74 -7.55 2.79 8.04
N GLU A 75 -8.47 3.57 8.59
CA GLU A 75 -9.59 3.03 9.37
C GLU A 75 -10.54 2.18 8.52
N PHE A 76 -10.75 2.54 7.26
CA PHE A 76 -11.51 1.71 6.33
C PHE A 76 -10.82 0.37 6.05
N LEU A 77 -9.52 0.40 5.71
CA LEU A 77 -8.74 -0.80 5.39
C LEU A 77 -8.59 -1.75 6.58
N LYS A 78 -8.55 -1.20 7.81
CA LYS A 78 -8.56 -1.98 9.06
C LYS A 78 -9.67 -3.04 9.10
N ASN A 79 -10.83 -2.68 8.55
CA ASN A 79 -12.04 -3.51 8.58
C ASN A 79 -12.21 -4.32 7.29
N HIS A 80 -11.23 -4.29 6.40
CA HIS A 80 -11.33 -4.82 5.04
C HIS A 80 -10.28 -5.90 4.79
N GLY A 81 -10.40 -7.02 5.49
CA GLY A 81 -9.65 -8.24 5.17
C GLY A 81 -9.81 -9.31 6.24
N GLN A 82 -9.79 -10.59 5.84
CA GLN A 82 -9.76 -11.72 6.76
C GLN A 82 -8.36 -12.36 6.84
N ALA A 83 -7.53 -12.17 5.81
CA ALA A 83 -6.14 -12.59 5.77
C ALA A 83 -5.22 -11.71 6.63
N SER A 84 -4.04 -12.24 6.98
CA SER A 84 -3.03 -11.50 7.77
C SER A 84 -2.41 -10.32 7.02
N VAL A 85 -2.44 -10.33 5.69
CA VAL A 85 -1.97 -9.24 4.83
C VAL A 85 -3.04 -8.92 3.80
N LEU A 86 -3.30 -7.62 3.64
CA LEU A 86 -4.13 -7.05 2.60
C LEU A 86 -3.22 -6.29 1.62
N LEU A 87 -3.26 -6.69 0.35
CA LEU A 87 -2.63 -5.97 -0.75
C LEU A 87 -3.63 -4.98 -1.33
N ILE A 88 -3.24 -3.73 -1.50
CA ILE A 88 -4.12 -2.64 -1.93
C ILE A 88 -3.58 -2.02 -3.21
N SER A 89 -4.36 -2.03 -4.30
CA SER A 89 -4.06 -1.34 -5.56
C SER A 89 -5.11 -0.29 -5.91
N GLY A 90 -4.83 0.52 -6.94
CA GLY A 90 -5.82 1.43 -7.52
C GLY A 90 -6.17 2.61 -6.62
N MET A 91 -5.25 3.06 -5.75
CA MET A 91 -5.47 4.18 -4.83
C MET A 91 -5.25 5.55 -5.49
N GLU A 92 -4.78 5.60 -6.74
CA GLU A 92 -4.36 6.82 -7.43
C GLU A 92 -5.49 7.87 -7.53
N PHE A 93 -6.74 7.42 -7.69
CA PHE A 93 -7.88 8.35 -7.73
C PHE A 93 -8.10 9.05 -6.39
N LEU A 94 -7.85 8.38 -5.25
CA LEU A 94 -7.90 9.00 -3.92
C LEU A 94 -6.74 9.96 -3.73
N LYS A 95 -5.52 9.58 -4.15
CA LYS A 95 -4.37 10.51 -4.13
C LYS A 95 -4.68 11.80 -4.89
N ALA A 96 -5.39 11.71 -6.02
CA ALA A 96 -5.79 12.87 -6.80
C ALA A 96 -6.73 13.82 -6.03
N THR A 97 -7.56 13.33 -5.10
CA THR A 97 -8.43 14.20 -4.28
C THR A 97 -7.69 14.93 -3.18
N TRP A 98 -6.49 14.46 -2.81
CA TRP A 98 -5.66 15.10 -1.80
C TRP A 98 -4.69 16.12 -2.38
N VAL A 99 -4.65 16.27 -3.70
CA VAL A 99 -3.80 17.26 -4.38
C VAL A 99 -4.13 18.66 -3.87
N GLY A 100 -3.09 19.41 -3.51
CA GLY A 100 -3.22 20.75 -2.94
C GLY A 100 -3.32 20.80 -1.41
N GLN A 101 -3.47 19.65 -0.74
CA GLN A 101 -3.31 19.57 0.71
C GLN A 101 -1.82 19.58 1.07
N SER A 102 -1.43 20.44 2.02
CA SER A 102 -0.06 20.47 2.51
C SER A 102 0.26 19.18 3.28
N ASN A 103 1.48 18.69 3.11
CA ASN A 103 2.04 17.55 3.84
C ASN A 103 1.30 16.20 3.66
N VAL A 104 0.50 16.04 2.60
CA VAL A 104 -0.28 14.81 2.36
C VAL A 104 0.62 13.57 2.26
N VAL A 105 1.77 13.70 1.59
CA VAL A 105 2.69 12.57 1.40
C VAL A 105 3.32 12.16 2.72
N GLU A 106 3.74 13.13 3.52
CA GLU A 106 4.30 12.92 4.86
C GLU A 106 3.27 12.29 5.79
N GLN A 107 2.01 12.72 5.73
CA GLN A 107 0.93 12.10 6.49
C GLN A 107 0.73 10.63 6.07
N PHE A 108 0.70 10.34 4.77
CA PHE A 108 0.54 8.98 4.26
C PHE A 108 1.71 8.09 4.69
N ALA A 109 2.95 8.54 4.45
CA ALA A 109 4.16 7.83 4.85
C ALA A 109 4.20 7.60 6.37
N SER A 110 3.79 8.59 7.18
CA SER A 110 3.72 8.43 8.63
C SER A 110 2.70 7.38 9.07
N HIS A 111 1.53 7.30 8.42
CA HIS A 111 0.56 6.25 8.72
C HIS A 111 1.09 4.86 8.32
N VAL A 112 1.76 4.75 7.17
CA VAL A 112 2.43 3.49 6.77
C VAL A 112 3.49 3.09 7.80
N GLU A 113 4.36 4.03 8.19
CA GLU A 113 5.45 3.76 9.14
C GLU A 113 4.90 3.30 10.50
N THR A 114 3.82 3.92 10.96
CA THR A 114 3.29 3.73 12.32
C THR A 114 2.18 2.69 12.41
N TRP A 115 1.71 2.14 11.29
CA TRP A 115 0.68 1.11 11.26
C TRP A 115 1.07 -0.08 12.13
N ASN A 116 0.19 -0.43 13.06
CA ASN A 116 0.39 -1.50 14.04
C ASN A 116 -0.86 -2.35 14.25
N GLN A 117 -1.87 -2.17 13.40
CA GLN A 117 -3.15 -2.89 13.46
C GLN A 117 -3.14 -4.07 12.50
N GLU A 118 -4.25 -4.82 12.49
CA GLU A 118 -4.55 -5.85 11.50
C GLU A 118 -5.63 -5.36 10.52
N PRO A 119 -5.60 -5.82 9.26
CA PRO A 119 -4.53 -6.64 8.66
C PRO A 119 -3.23 -5.85 8.45
N CYS A 120 -2.12 -6.53 8.17
CA CYS A 120 -0.94 -5.86 7.60
C CYS A 120 -1.30 -5.29 6.23
N LEU A 121 -0.72 -4.15 5.84
CA LEU A 121 -1.09 -3.46 4.60
C LEU A 121 0.09 -3.42 3.63
N LEU A 122 -0.12 -3.83 2.38
CA LEU A 122 0.85 -3.59 1.30
C LEU A 122 0.18 -2.74 0.21
N PHE A 123 0.55 -1.46 0.14
CA PHE A 123 0.08 -0.57 -0.91
C PHE A 123 0.91 -0.77 -2.18
N VAL A 124 0.27 -1.07 -3.29
CA VAL A 124 0.90 -1.10 -4.62
C VAL A 124 0.45 0.15 -5.35
N LEU A 125 1.38 1.08 -5.57
CA LEU A 125 1.11 2.42 -6.08
C LEU A 125 1.95 2.72 -7.31
N GLN A 126 1.51 3.66 -8.14
CA GLN A 126 2.37 4.23 -9.17
C GLN A 126 3.54 4.97 -8.53
N TYR A 127 4.71 4.90 -9.18
CA TYR A 127 5.94 5.54 -8.73
C TYR A 127 5.70 7.01 -8.40
N ASP A 128 6.04 7.37 -7.16
CA ASP A 128 5.93 8.70 -6.61
C ASP A 128 7.28 9.06 -5.99
N LYS A 129 7.93 10.09 -6.56
CA LYS A 129 9.28 10.50 -6.15
C LYS A 129 9.34 10.95 -4.70
N ILE A 130 8.27 11.57 -4.18
CA ILE A 130 8.26 12.08 -2.81
C ILE A 130 8.16 10.90 -1.83
N ILE A 131 7.32 9.91 -2.14
CA ILE A 131 7.24 8.67 -1.35
C ILE A 131 8.55 7.88 -1.43
N SER A 132 9.15 7.74 -2.62
CA SER A 132 10.36 6.95 -2.81
C SER A 132 11.58 7.51 -2.08
N THR A 133 11.64 8.83 -1.91
CA THR A 133 12.75 9.53 -1.25
C THR A 133 12.46 9.85 0.22
N HIS A 134 11.28 9.50 0.74
CA HIS A 134 10.92 9.74 2.13
C HIS A 134 11.75 8.89 3.09
N GLU A 135 12.28 9.50 4.14
CA GLU A 135 13.07 8.78 5.15
C GLU A 135 12.19 8.23 6.29
N TYR A 136 12.04 6.91 6.34
CA TYR A 136 11.36 6.19 7.42
C TYR A 136 12.32 5.98 8.60
N ARG A 137 12.26 6.89 9.59
CA ARG A 137 13.26 6.99 10.66
C ARG A 137 12.89 6.25 11.95
N ARG A 138 11.62 5.94 12.18
CA ARG A 138 11.10 5.38 13.43
C ARG A 138 11.41 3.90 13.60
N TYR A 139 11.35 3.14 12.50
CA TYR A 139 11.62 1.70 12.49
C TYR A 139 12.61 1.33 11.39
N ARG A 140 13.85 1.85 11.50
CA ARG A 140 14.90 1.73 10.48
C ARG A 140 15.29 0.30 10.09
N GLN A 141 14.96 -0.68 10.94
CA GLN A 141 15.19 -2.10 10.66
C GLN A 141 14.22 -2.68 9.61
N TYR A 142 13.14 -1.98 9.27
CA TYR A 142 12.14 -2.44 8.32
C TYR A 142 12.24 -1.74 6.98
N THR A 143 11.93 -2.51 5.94
CA THR A 143 11.68 -1.98 4.60
C THR A 143 10.22 -1.50 4.53
N PHE A 144 10.03 -0.22 4.20
CA PHE A 144 8.71 0.40 4.05
C PHE A 144 8.36 0.74 2.61
N VAL A 145 9.36 0.97 1.76
CA VAL A 145 9.17 1.26 0.34
C VAL A 145 10.07 0.35 -0.46
N VAL A 146 9.51 -0.26 -1.50
CA VAL A 146 10.23 -1.08 -2.47
C VAL A 146 9.92 -0.54 -3.86
N ASP A 147 10.96 -0.29 -4.66
CA ASP A 147 10.76 -0.07 -6.10
C ASP A 147 10.56 -1.43 -6.78
N GLN A 148 9.46 -1.60 -7.52
CA GLN A 148 9.16 -2.85 -8.23
C GLN A 148 10.31 -3.28 -9.16
N LYS A 149 11.06 -2.33 -9.75
CA LYS A 149 12.23 -2.64 -10.61
C LYS A 149 13.38 -3.31 -9.85
N GLU A 150 13.40 -3.19 -8.53
CA GLU A 150 14.40 -3.82 -7.66
C GLU A 150 13.91 -5.16 -7.11
N THR A 151 12.78 -5.68 -7.58
CA THR A 151 12.21 -6.95 -7.11
C THR A 151 12.60 -8.13 -8.00
N LEU A 152 12.62 -9.33 -7.42
CA LEU A 152 12.58 -10.55 -8.22
C LEU A 152 11.24 -10.63 -8.97
N ALA A 153 11.26 -11.18 -10.18
CA ALA A 153 10.04 -11.45 -10.92
C ALA A 153 9.11 -12.37 -10.10
N LEU A 154 7.81 -12.07 -10.14
CA LEU A 154 6.76 -12.90 -9.55
C LEU A 154 6.59 -14.20 -10.33
#